data_AF-A0A1G9Y6J5-F1
#
_entry.id   AF-A0A1G9Y6J5-F1
#
_cell.length_a   1.000
_cell.length_b   1.000
_cell.length_c   1.000
_cell.angle_alpha   90.00
_cell.angle_beta   90.00
_cell.angle_gamma   90.00
#
_symmetry.space_group_name_H-M   'P 1'
#
loop_
_entity.id
_entity.type
_entity.pdbx_description
1 polymer ?
#
loop_
_entity_poly.entity_id
_entity_poly.type
_entity_poly.pdbx_seq_one_letter_code
_entity_poly.pdbx_strand_id
1 'polypeptide(L)'
;MTEHVKYPFQADDGSWAVRYHIPYDIEHDGRSYSLVASIYQEPQVHGTLMVSSGGEPVARYEDLVPGEVVDITGDAWRVARIDYRERIVLEPAAGGNGGGDA
;
A
#
# COMPACT_ATOMS: atom_id res chain seq x y z
N MET A 1 13.05 14.63 -17.64
CA MET A 1 12.77 14.62 -16.20
C MET A 1 11.29 14.31 -16.09
N THR A 2 10.95 13.04 -16.00
CA THR A 2 9.57 12.60 -16.07
C THR A 2 9.22 12.04 -14.70
N GLU A 3 8.70 12.90 -13.83
CA GLU A 3 8.02 12.47 -12.61
C GLU A 3 6.65 11.92 -13.01
N HIS A 4 6.59 10.62 -13.33
CA HIS A 4 5.33 9.90 -13.40
C HIS A 4 5.00 9.35 -12.01
N VAL A 5 4.53 10.26 -11.15
CA VAL A 5 4.07 9.88 -9.83
C VAL A 5 2.60 9.45 -9.94
N LYS A 6 2.36 8.13 -9.93
CA LYS A 6 1.04 7.53 -9.69
C LYS A 6 1.04 6.72 -8.38
N TYR A 7 1.55 7.32 -7.31
CA TYR A 7 1.30 6.76 -5.97
C TYR A 7 -0.22 6.69 -5.71
N PRO A 8 -0.72 5.73 -4.91
CA PRO A 8 -2.04 5.87 -4.30
C PRO A 8 -2.15 7.24 -3.64
N PHE A 9 -3.37 7.82 -3.57
CA PHE A 9 -3.57 9.19 -3.09
C PHE A 9 -2.78 9.42 -1.80
N GLN A 10 -1.63 10.10 -1.93
CA GLN A 10 -0.80 10.44 -0.79
C GLN A 10 -1.48 11.64 -0.14
N ALA A 11 -1.92 11.47 1.10
CA ALA A 11 -2.44 12.56 1.90
C ALA A 11 -1.29 13.51 2.29
N ASP A 12 -1.62 14.73 2.67
CA ASP A 12 -0.63 15.73 3.12
C ASP A 12 0.22 15.25 4.30
N ASP A 13 -0.28 14.28 5.09
CA ASP A 13 0.43 13.65 6.21
C ASP A 13 1.36 12.49 5.79
N GLY A 14 1.47 12.20 4.49
CA GLY A 14 2.32 11.14 3.96
C GLY A 14 1.68 9.76 3.91
N SER A 15 0.45 9.58 4.43
CA SER A 15 -0.31 8.34 4.31
C SER A 15 -0.82 8.08 2.90
N TRP A 16 -0.99 6.81 2.55
CA TRP A 16 -1.50 6.32 1.27
C TRP A 16 -2.92 5.79 1.42
N ALA A 17 -3.85 6.26 0.57
CA ALA A 17 -5.19 5.71 0.49
C ALA A 17 -5.35 4.82 -0.77
N VAL A 18 -5.33 3.50 -0.56
CA VAL A 18 -5.51 2.50 -1.63
C VAL A 18 -6.99 2.16 -1.74
N ARG A 19 -7.64 2.63 -2.80
CA ARG A 19 -9.09 2.45 -3.00
C ARG A 19 -9.46 1.01 -3.34
N TYR A 20 -10.62 0.60 -2.82
CA TYR A 20 -11.20 -0.72 -3.06
C TYR A 20 -11.37 -1.00 -4.56
N HIS A 21 -10.81 -2.12 -5.03
CA HIS A 21 -10.85 -2.62 -6.41
C HIS A 21 -10.30 -1.65 -7.48
N ILE A 22 -9.53 -0.64 -7.10
CA ILE A 22 -8.84 0.24 -8.06
C ILE A 22 -7.37 -0.13 -8.11
N PRO A 23 -6.83 -0.54 -9.26
CA PRO A 23 -5.40 -0.77 -9.43
C PRO A 23 -4.64 0.57 -9.44
N TYR A 24 -3.50 0.60 -8.75
CA TYR A 24 -2.55 1.71 -8.76
C TYR A 24 -1.21 1.23 -9.30
N ASP A 25 -0.65 1.95 -10.27
CA ASP A 25 0.64 1.64 -10.87
C ASP A 25 1.73 2.54 -10.27
N ILE A 26 2.73 1.92 -9.64
CA ILE A 26 3.83 2.58 -8.93
C ILE A 26 5.13 2.28 -9.70
N GLU A 27 5.91 3.30 -10.03
CA GLU A 27 7.26 3.12 -10.56
C GLU A 27 8.28 3.28 -9.42
N HIS A 28 9.08 2.25 -9.15
CA HIS A 28 10.11 2.25 -8.11
C HIS A 28 11.34 1.49 -8.59
N ASP A 29 12.53 2.07 -8.41
CA ASP A 29 13.83 1.48 -8.83
C ASP A 29 13.82 0.94 -10.28
N GLY A 30 13.22 1.72 -11.20
CA GLY A 30 13.09 1.35 -12.62
C GLY A 30 12.15 0.18 -12.92
N ARG A 31 11.37 -0.28 -11.93
CA ARG A 31 10.36 -1.34 -12.06
C ARG A 31 8.96 -0.80 -11.84
N SER A 32 8.00 -1.36 -12.56
CA SER A 32 6.58 -1.03 -12.39
C SER A 32 5.88 -2.07 -11.52
N TYR A 33 5.27 -1.58 -10.45
CA TYR A 33 4.46 -2.34 -9.52
C TYR A 33 2.98 -1.98 -9.70
N SER A 34 2.09 -2.94 -9.45
CA SER A 34 0.65 -2.71 -9.42
C SER A 34 0.10 -3.10 -8.05
N LEU A 35 -0.68 -2.21 -7.46
CA LEU A 35 -1.26 -2.35 -6.14
C LEU A 35 -2.79 -2.41 -6.24
N VAL A 36 -3.40 -3.46 -5.70
CA VAL A 36 -4.86 -3.61 -5.68
C VAL A 36 -5.32 -3.96 -4.27
N ALA A 37 -6.30 -3.20 -3.76
CA ALA A 37 -6.93 -3.49 -2.49
C ALA A 37 -8.29 -4.18 -2.68
N SER A 38 -8.56 -5.21 -1.87
CA SER A 38 -9.89 -5.78 -1.67
C SER A 38 -10.30 -5.62 -0.21
N ILE A 39 -11.58 -5.48 0.07
CA ILE A 39 -12.10 -5.28 1.42
C ILE A 39 -13.35 -6.14 1.55
N TYR A 40 -13.38 -6.97 2.59
CA TYR A 40 -14.49 -7.85 2.94
C TYR A 40 -14.80 -7.72 4.42
N GLN A 41 -15.88 -8.35 4.86
CA GLN A 41 -16.32 -8.26 6.25
C GLN A 41 -16.85 -9.63 6.71
N GLU A 42 -16.20 -10.25 7.71
CA GLU A 42 -16.72 -11.43 8.45
C GLU A 42 -15.82 -11.78 9.67
N PRO A 43 -16.26 -11.71 10.94
CA PRO A 43 -17.31 -10.84 11.51
C PRO A 43 -16.89 -9.36 11.58
N GLN A 44 -15.64 -9.03 11.28
CA GLN A 44 -15.06 -7.69 11.28
C GLN A 44 -14.60 -7.29 9.87
N VAL A 45 -14.27 -6.01 9.65
CA VAL A 45 -13.77 -5.53 8.35
C VAL A 45 -12.31 -5.91 8.18
N HIS A 46 -12.01 -6.60 7.08
CA HIS A 46 -10.67 -7.05 6.72
C HIS A 46 -10.27 -6.54 5.34
N GLY A 47 -9.00 -6.20 5.21
CA GLY A 47 -8.39 -5.81 3.95
C GLY A 47 -7.59 -6.94 3.32
N THR A 48 -7.47 -6.90 2.00
CA THR A 48 -6.46 -7.63 1.25
C THR A 48 -5.69 -6.62 0.43
N LEU A 49 -4.37 -6.77 0.39
CA LEU A 49 -3.52 -5.96 -0.47
C LEU A 49 -2.69 -6.90 -1.35
N MET A 50 -2.81 -6.72 -2.66
CA MET A 50 -2.03 -7.45 -3.65
C MET A 50 -1.03 -6.50 -4.28
N VAL A 51 0.24 -6.90 -4.25
CA VAL A 51 1.34 -6.21 -4.92
C VAL A 51 1.83 -7.11 -6.05
N SER A 52 1.88 -6.59 -7.25
CA SER A 52 2.40 -7.27 -8.43
C SER A 52 3.54 -6.46 -9.07
N SER A 53 4.48 -7.11 -9.74
CA SER A 53 5.55 -6.46 -10.52
C SER A 53 5.62 -7.12 -11.88
N GLY A 54 5.62 -6.33 -12.96
CA GLY A 54 5.66 -6.89 -14.33
C GLY A 54 4.49 -7.84 -14.66
N GLY A 55 3.36 -7.70 -13.97
CA GLY A 55 2.18 -8.58 -14.12
C GLY A 55 2.18 -9.83 -13.26
N GLU A 56 3.25 -10.11 -12.52
CA GLU A 56 3.34 -11.26 -11.61
C GLU A 56 3.11 -10.82 -10.16
N PRO A 57 2.33 -11.58 -9.35
CA PRO A 57 2.14 -11.25 -7.95
C PRO A 57 3.45 -11.45 -7.18
N VAL A 58 3.91 -10.41 -6.49
CA VAL A 58 5.13 -10.43 -5.66
C VAL A 58 4.82 -10.53 -4.17
N ALA A 59 3.70 -9.96 -3.72
CA ALA A 59 3.23 -10.08 -2.35
C ALA A 59 1.70 -10.06 -2.30
N ARG A 60 1.14 -10.79 -1.33
CA ARG A 60 -0.28 -10.79 -1.04
C ARG A 60 -0.46 -10.83 0.47
N TYR A 61 -1.18 -9.83 0.97
CA TYR A 61 -1.51 -9.68 2.38
C TYR A 61 -3.00 -9.92 2.54
N GLU A 62 -3.38 -10.92 3.33
CA GLU A 62 -4.76 -11.33 3.56
C GLU A 62 -5.15 -11.05 5.01
N ASP A 63 -6.46 -10.93 5.27
CA ASP A 63 -7.01 -10.69 6.61
C ASP A 63 -6.44 -9.45 7.33
N LEU A 64 -5.96 -8.45 6.59
CA LEU A 64 -5.36 -7.24 7.14
C LEU A 64 -6.33 -6.54 8.09
N VAL A 65 -5.77 -6.09 9.22
CA VAL A 65 -6.45 -5.27 10.23
C VAL A 65 -5.59 -4.05 10.57
N PRO A 66 -6.17 -2.98 11.14
CA PRO A 66 -5.39 -1.83 11.60
C PRO A 66 -4.28 -2.25 12.57
N GLY A 67 -3.06 -1.76 12.34
CA GLY A 67 -1.86 -2.11 13.09
C GLY A 67 -0.90 -3.04 12.36
N GLU A 68 -1.38 -3.84 11.41
CA GLU A 68 -0.55 -4.74 10.59
C GLU A 68 0.43 -3.94 9.71
N VAL A 69 1.55 -4.57 9.35
CA VAL A 69 2.57 -3.98 8.48
C VAL A 69 2.66 -4.76 7.18
N VAL A 70 2.67 -4.03 6.07
CA VAL A 70 2.85 -4.56 4.72
C VAL A 70 4.12 -3.98 4.12
N ASP A 71 4.78 -4.76 3.27
CA ASP A 71 5.92 -4.30 2.48
C ASP A 71 5.43 -3.97 1.07
N ILE A 72 5.68 -2.74 0.63
CA ILE A 72 5.34 -2.27 -0.70
C ILE A 72 6.61 -1.67 -1.27
N THR A 73 7.08 -2.22 -2.39
CA THR A 73 8.33 -1.79 -3.05
C THR A 73 9.58 -1.84 -2.17
N GLY A 74 9.57 -2.60 -1.06
CA GLY A 74 10.67 -2.62 -0.08
C GLY A 74 10.53 -1.60 1.06
N ASP A 75 9.47 -0.78 1.03
CA ASP A 75 9.12 0.15 2.10
C ASP A 75 8.06 -0.47 3.02
N ALA A 76 8.24 -0.31 4.33
CA ALA A 76 7.29 -0.78 5.32
C ALA A 76 6.16 0.23 5.55
N TRP A 77 4.92 -0.23 5.38
CA TRP A 77 3.70 0.54 5.55
C TRP A 77 2.82 -0.09 6.62
N ARG A 78 2.36 0.70 7.58
CA ARG A 78 1.43 0.26 8.60
C ARG A 78 -0.01 0.50 8.13
N VAL A 79 -0.89 -0.47 8.29
CA VAL A 79 -2.33 -0.30 8.08
C VAL A 79 -2.88 0.60 9.18
N ALA A 80 -3.20 1.84 8.83
CA ALA A 80 -3.77 2.82 9.75
C ALA A 80 -5.27 2.57 9.97
N ARG A 81 -6.02 2.34 8.89
CA ARG A 81 -7.45 2.03 8.92
C ARG A 81 -7.91 1.30 7.66
N ILE A 82 -9.06 0.62 7.77
CA ILE A 82 -9.73 -0.04 6.66
C ILE A 82 -11.19 0.43 6.63
N ASP A 83 -11.54 1.16 5.58
CA ASP A 83 -12.88 1.71 5.35
C ASP A 83 -13.64 0.74 4.41
N TYR A 84 -14.71 0.11 4.91
CA TYR A 84 -15.43 -0.96 4.18
C TYR A 84 -15.89 -0.52 2.79
N ARG A 85 -15.47 -1.25 1.75
CA ARG A 85 -15.74 -0.96 0.32
C ARG A 85 -15.25 0.42 -0.16
N GLU A 86 -14.43 1.11 0.62
CA GLU A 86 -13.91 2.43 0.27
C GLU A 86 -12.41 2.37 0.00
N ARG A 87 -11.60 2.06 1.02
CA ARG A 87 -10.13 2.10 0.93
C ARG A 87 -9.43 1.43 2.11
N ILE A 88 -8.17 1.08 1.90
CA ILE A 88 -7.19 0.81 2.95
C ILE A 88 -6.30 2.05 3.06
N VAL A 89 -6.14 2.57 4.28
CA VAL A 89 -5.19 3.66 4.54
C VAL A 89 -3.94 3.10 5.19
N LEU A 90 -2.82 3.43 4.59
CA LEU A 90 -1.49 3.03 5.00
C LEU A 90 -0.73 4.26 5.47
N GLU A 91 -0.06 4.19 6.60
CA GLU A 91 0.87 5.21 7.07
C GLU A 91 2.30 4.67 7.02
N PRO A 92 3.33 5.53 6.90
CA PRO A 92 4.70 5.09 7.02
C PRO A 92 4.91 4.35 8.35
N ALA A 93 5.40 3.11 8.31
CA ALA A 93 5.76 2.42 9.55
C ALA A 93 6.99 3.15 10.12
N ALA A 94 6.81 3.91 11.20
CA ALA A 94 7.89 4.64 11.86
C ALA A 94 9.03 3.65 12.20
N GLY A 95 10.12 3.70 11.42
CA GLY A 95 11.22 2.73 11.49
C GLY A 95 11.90 2.38 10.17
N GLY A 96 11.41 2.84 9.02
CA GLY A 96 11.89 2.36 7.70
C GLY A 96 12.48 3.38 6.74
N ASN A 97 12.89 4.59 7.14
CA ASN A 97 13.86 5.37 6.35
C ASN A 97 14.55 6.43 7.22
N GLY A 98 15.32 5.97 8.20
CA GLY A 98 16.39 6.77 8.76
C GLY A 98 17.59 6.69 7.81
N GLY A 99 17.55 7.44 6.72
CA GLY A 99 18.74 7.80 5.95
C GLY A 99 19.68 8.60 6.86
N GLY A 100 20.50 7.89 7.62
CA GLY A 100 21.67 8.42 8.32
C GLY A 100 22.92 8.00 7.56
N ASP A 101 23.15 8.63 6.40
CA ASP A 101 24.49 8.78 5.85
C ASP A 101 25.02 10.12 6.39
N ALA A 102 25.93 10.05 7.35
CA ALA A 102 26.80 11.14 7.80
C ALA A 102 28.07 10.55 8.44
#